data_AF-A0A964UF14-F1
#
_entry.id   AF-A0A964UF14-F1
#
_cell.length_a   1.000
_cell.length_b   1.000
_cell.length_c   1.000
_cell.angle_alpha   90.00
_cell.angle_beta   90.00
_cell.angle_gamma   90.00
#
_symmetry.space_group_name_H-M   'P 1'
#
loop_
_entity.id
_entity.type
_entity.pdbx_description
1 polymer ?
#
loop_
_entity_poly.entity_id
_entity_poly.type
_entity_poly.pdbx_seq_one_letter_code
_entity_poly.pdbx_strand_id
1 'polypeptide(L)' 'MKFRNIALATAAVSLAASPAIAEAAFERSVAPIEGESEVGGSSILLAILGASAVIGGIIIAADGDDDDAVSP' A
#
# COMPACT_ATOMS: atom_id res chain seq x y z
N MET A 1 15.02 18.18 -13.01
CA MET A 1 14.93 17.07 -12.02
C MET A 1 13.49 16.73 -11.63
N LYS A 2 12.59 17.71 -11.48
CA LYS A 2 11.20 17.50 -11.02
C LYS A 2 10.39 16.47 -11.84
N PHE A 3 10.41 16.56 -13.18
CA PHE A 3 9.64 15.65 -14.05
C PHE A 3 10.12 14.20 -14.02
N ARG A 4 11.45 13.98 -13.96
CA ARG A 4 12.02 12.63 -13.82
C ARG A 4 11.64 12.00 -12.48
N ASN A 5 11.64 12.77 -11.41
CA ASN A 5 11.29 12.29 -10.09
C ASN A 5 9.79 11.96 -9.99
N ILE A 6 8.93 12.78 -10.61
CA ILE A 6 7.49 12.48 -10.71
C ILE A 6 7.26 11.21 -11.53
N ALA A 7 7.92 11.05 -12.68
CA ALA A 7 7.77 9.85 -13.50
C ALA A 7 8.23 8.57 -12.77
N LEU A 8 9.34 8.64 -12.02
CA LEU A 8 9.81 7.53 -11.21
C LEU A 8 8.87 7.22 -10.03
N ALA A 9 8.34 8.24 -9.35
CA ALA A 9 7.36 8.06 -8.28
C ALA A 9 6.08 7.38 -8.79
N THR A 10 5.55 7.84 -9.92
CA THR A 10 4.37 7.22 -10.55
C THR A 10 4.64 5.77 -10.94
N ALA A 11 5.82 5.47 -11.51
CA ALA A 11 6.18 4.10 -11.87
C ALA A 11 6.31 3.18 -10.65
N ALA A 12 6.94 3.67 -9.57
CA ALA A 12 7.06 2.92 -8.32
C ALA A 12 5.70 2.64 -7.67
N VAL A 13 4.80 3.63 -7.66
CA VAL A 13 3.43 3.46 -7.15
C VAL A 13 2.64 2.48 -8.01
N SER A 14 2.76 2.54 -9.34
CA SER A 14 2.14 1.56 -10.24
C SER A 14 2.61 0.13 -9.99
N LEU A 15 3.91 -0.06 -9.73
CA LEU A 15 4.47 -1.38 -9.44
C LEU A 15 4.01 -1.90 -8.07
N ALA A 16 3.98 -1.03 -7.06
CA ALA A 16 3.54 -1.36 -5.71
C ALA A 16 2.03 -1.65 -5.62
N ALA A 17 1.22 -0.99 -6.46
CA ALA A 17 -0.22 -1.24 -6.54
C ALA A 17 -0.58 -2.47 -7.38
N SER A 18 0.36 -3.02 -8.16
CA SER A 18 0.10 -4.17 -9.06
C SER A 18 -0.50 -5.40 -8.36
N PRO A 19 -0.08 -5.80 -7.15
CA PRO A 19 -0.68 -6.94 -6.45
C PRO A 19 -2.14 -6.67 -6.04
N ALA A 20 -2.44 -5.48 -5.53
CA ALA A 20 -3.79 -5.11 -5.11
C ALA A 20 -4.78 -5.05 -6.29
N ILE A 21 -4.32 -4.60 -7.46
CA ILE A 21 -5.11 -4.60 -8.70
C ILE A 21 -5.34 -6.03 -9.19
N ALA A 22 -4.35 -6.92 -9.06
CA ALA A 22 -4.48 -8.33 -9.42
C ALA A 22 -5.49 -9.05 -8.50
N GLU A 23 -5.45 -8.80 -7.19
CA GLU A 23 -6.46 -9.36 -6.27
C GLU A 23 -7.89 -8.88 -6.60
N ALA A 24 -8.07 -7.60 -6.95
CA ALA A 24 -9.38 -7.08 -7.35
C ALA A 24 -9.88 -7.62 -8.71
N ALA A 25 -8.97 -7.93 -9.64
CA ALA A 25 -9.32 -8.45 -10.96
C ALA A 25 -9.66 -9.95 -10.94
N PHE A 26 -9.16 -10.69 -9.95
CA PHE A 26 -9.42 -12.12 -9.77
C PHE A 26 -10.37 -12.35 -8.60
N GLU A 27 -11.59 -11.84 -8.70
CA GLU A 27 -12.70 -12.24 -7.82
C GLU A 27 -13.15 -13.66 -8.20
N ARG A 28 -12.32 -14.65 -7.85
CA ARG A 28 -12.71 -16.05 -7.93
C ARG A 28 -13.88 -16.22 -6.97
N SER A 29 -15.09 -16.36 -7.51
CA SER A 29 -16.30 -16.64 -6.72
C SER A 29 -16.07 -17.92 -5.91
N VAL A 30 -15.74 -17.76 -4.63
CA VAL A 30 -15.64 -18.86 -3.68
C VAL A 30 -17.06 -19.17 -3.25
N ALA A 31 -17.48 -20.43 -3.41
CA ALA A 31 -18.78 -20.86 -2.90
C ALA A 31 -18.86 -20.53 -1.41
N PRO A 32 -19.96 -19.91 -0.91
CA PRO A 32 -20.07 -19.56 0.50
C PRO A 32 -19.86 -20.80 1.36
N ILE A 33 -18.78 -20.81 2.14
CA ILE A 33 -18.54 -21.87 3.12
C ILE A 33 -19.34 -21.52 4.38
N GLU A 34 -20.28 -22.37 4.77
CA GLU A 34 -20.93 -22.24 6.08
C GLU A 34 -19.85 -22.37 7.15
N GLY A 35 -19.45 -21.23 7.74
CA GLY A 35 -18.33 -21.12 8.69
C GLY A 35 -17.28 -20.05 8.39
N GLU A 36 -17.46 -19.19 7.38
CA GLU A 36 -16.60 -18.02 7.18
C GLU A 36 -16.52 -17.17 8.48
N SER A 37 -15.30 -16.93 8.97
CA SER A 37 -15.09 -16.12 10.17
C SER A 37 -15.64 -14.71 9.96
N GLU A 38 -16.43 -14.21 10.91
CA GLU A 38 -16.97 -12.84 10.93
C GLU A 38 -15.87 -11.75 10.84
N VAL A 39 -14.61 -12.12 11.09
CA VAL A 39 -13.42 -11.31 10.81
C VAL A 39 -13.33 -10.90 9.32
N GLY A 40 -13.77 -11.76 8.39
CA GLY A 40 -13.92 -11.43 6.97
C GLY A 40 -15.05 -10.43 6.69
N GLY A 41 -16.09 -10.41 7.54
CA GLY A 41 -17.17 -9.42 7.50
C GLY A 41 -16.74 -8.01 7.94
N SER A 42 -15.65 -7.92 8.71
CA SER A 42 -15.01 -6.64 9.10
C SER A 42 -13.84 -6.26 8.20
N SER A 43 -13.90 -6.64 6.92
CA SER A 43 -12.91 -6.27 5.90
C SER A 43 -12.66 -4.77 5.85
N ILE A 44 -13.66 -3.94 6.14
CA ILE A 44 -13.52 -2.48 6.17
C ILE A 44 -12.60 -1.99 7.30
N LEU A 45 -12.66 -2.60 8.49
CA LEU A 45 -11.80 -2.21 9.62
C LEU A 45 -10.37 -2.67 9.36
N LEU A 46 -10.20 -3.87 8.82
CA LEU A 46 -8.88 -4.38 8.44
C LEU A 46 -8.27 -3.56 7.29
N ALA A 47 -9.07 -3.14 6.31
CA ALA A 47 -8.64 -2.27 5.23
C ALA A 47 -8.20 -0.89 5.73
N ILE A 48 -8.99 -0.27 6.62
CA ILE A 48 -8.64 1.03 7.22
C ILE A 48 -7.38 0.90 8.07
N LEU A 49 -7.28 -0.14 8.91
CA LEU A 49 -6.12 -0.37 9.76
C LEU A 49 -4.87 -0.62 8.92
N GLY A 50 -4.95 -1.47 7.89
CA GLY A 50 -3.86 -1.73 6.96
C GLY A 50 -3.41 -0.47 6.23
N ALA A 51 -4.35 0.31 5.68
CA ALA A 51 -4.04 1.58 5.01
C ALA A 51 -3.36 2.59 5.97
N SER A 52 -3.86 2.69 7.21
CA SER A 52 -3.27 3.58 8.22
C SER A 52 -1.84 3.17 8.60
N ALA A 53 -1.57 1.86 8.72
CA ALA A 53 -0.25 1.34 9.05
C ALA A 53 0.76 1.59 7.92
N VAL A 54 0.34 1.43 6.66
CA VAL A 54 1.18 1.74 5.49
C VAL A 54 1.52 3.23 5.44
N ILE A 55 0.51 4.11 5.57
CA ILE A 55 0.73 5.56 5.53
C ILE A 55 1.60 6.02 6.70
N GLY A 56 1.30 5.56 7.92
CA GLY A 56 2.10 5.86 9.11
C GLY A 56 3.54 5.37 8.99
N GLY A 57 3.74 4.16 8.49
CA GLY A 57 5.06 3.59 8.22
C GLY A 57 5.86 4.39 7.20
N ILE A 58 5.21 4.87 6.13
CA ILE A 58 5.85 5.74 5.13
C ILE A 58 6.26 7.08 5.75
N ILE A 59 5.38 7.71 6.53
CA ILE A 59 5.68 8.99 7.18
C ILE A 59 6.88 8.83 8.13
N ILE A 60 6.88 7.79 8.96
CA ILE A 60 7.98 7.51 9.90
C ILE A 60 9.28 7.20 9.14
N ALA A 61 9.22 6.44 8.05
CA ALA A 61 10.39 6.13 7.23
C ALA A 61 10.92 7.36 6.47
N ALA A 62 10.04 8.31 6.13
CA ALA A 62 10.37 9.55 5.46
C ALA A 62 10.80 10.69 6.41
N ASP A 63 10.55 10.56 7.71
CA ASP A 63 10.97 11.50 8.76
C ASP A 63 12.47 11.38 9.12
N GLY A 64 13.19 10.47 8.46
CA GLY A 64 14.64 10.39 8.54
C GLY A 64 15.28 11.64 7.92
N ASP A 65 15.87 12.47 8.78
CA ASP A 65 16.66 13.67 8.47
C ASP A 65 17.97 13.28 7.74
N ASP A 66 17.87 12.95 6.45
CA ASP A 66 19.00 12.61 5.59
C ASP A 66 19.34 13.78 4.63
N ASP A 67 19.28 15.00 5.17
CA ASP A 67 19.76 16.24 4.56
C ASP A 67 21.12 16.68 5.15
N ASP A 68 21.89 15.76 5.75
CA ASP A 68 23.30 15.99 6.05
C ASP A 68 24.08 16.04 4.73
N ALA A 69 24.29 17.25 4.22
CA ALA A 69 25.08 17.50 3.03
C ALA A 69 26.52 16.99 3.26
N VAL A 70 26.84 15.80 2.74
CA VAL A 70 28.20 15.21 2.76
C VAL A 70 29.17 15.88 1.78
N SER A 71 29.04 17.19 1.57
CA SER A 71 29.98 17.98 0.76
C SER A 71 30.92 18.76 1.68
N PRO A 72 32.26 18.76 1.42
CA PRO A 72 33.25 19.45 2.25
C PRO A 72 33.11 20.98 2.22
#